data_AF-A0A2N7JKK5-F1
#
_entry.id   AF-A0A2N7JKK5-F1
#
_cell.length_a   1.000
_cell.length_b   1.000
_cell.length_c   1.000
_cell.angle_alpha   90.00
_cell.angle_beta   90.00
_cell.angle_gamma   90.00
#
_symmetry.space_group_name_H-M   'P 1'
#
loop_
_entity.id
_entity.type
_entity.pdbx_description
1 polymer ?
#
loop_
_entity_poly.entity_id
_entity_poly.type
_entity_poly.pdbx_seq_one_letter_code
_entity_poly.pdbx_strand_id
1 'polypeptide(L)'
;MITANEFISNSTPDIEKESKNLLDAIATDLNQGGFSTNTWVWDHISPGASLHVIVSVKDALSASGWSFDYELSETHNAVRYKVSPEEVSAVEGLNWL
;
A
#
# COMPACT_ATOMS: atom_id res chain seq x y z
N MET A 1 -31.31 8.65 5.28
CA MET A 1 -30.60 7.40 5.60
C MET A 1 -30.23 6.77 4.28
N ILE A 2 -28.94 6.62 3.99
CA ILE A 2 -28.46 5.96 2.76
C ILE A 2 -28.47 4.46 3.01
N THR A 3 -28.93 3.67 2.04
CA THR A 3 -28.87 2.21 2.12
C THR A 3 -27.43 1.73 1.92
N ALA A 4 -27.13 0.51 2.36
CA ALA A 4 -25.81 -0.10 2.10
C ALA A 4 -25.49 -0.17 0.59
N ASN A 5 -26.48 -0.44 -0.26
CA ASN A 5 -26.31 -0.45 -1.72
C ASN A 5 -25.97 0.94 -2.28
N GLU A 6 -26.64 1.99 -1.80
CA GLU A 6 -26.35 3.36 -2.24
C GLU A 6 -24.98 3.81 -1.73
N PHE A 7 -24.60 3.45 -0.51
CA PHE A 7 -23.26 3.72 0.02
C PHE A 7 -22.18 3.04 -0.85
N ILE A 8 -22.31 1.74 -1.11
CA ILE A 8 -21.35 0.99 -1.96
C ILE A 8 -21.29 1.58 -3.36
N SER A 9 -22.44 1.87 -3.99
CA SER A 9 -22.48 2.38 -5.37
C SER A 9 -21.86 3.78 -5.48
N ASN A 10 -22.07 4.63 -4.46
CA ASN A 10 -21.50 5.97 -4.43
C ASN A 10 -20.00 5.96 -4.09
N SER A 11 -19.54 5.00 -3.27
CA SER A 11 -18.14 4.90 -2.85
C SER A 11 -17.26 4.09 -3.80
N THR A 12 -17.83 3.19 -4.62
CA THR A 12 -17.04 2.34 -5.55
C THR A 12 -16.12 3.16 -6.47
N PRO A 13 -16.57 4.24 -7.13
CA PRO A 13 -15.69 5.04 -7.98
C PRO A 13 -14.51 5.68 -7.22
N ASP A 14 -14.76 6.13 -5.99
CA ASP A 14 -13.72 6.71 -5.14
C ASP A 14 -12.72 5.64 -4.70
N ILE A 15 -13.20 4.45 -4.33
CA ILE A 15 -12.36 3.28 -3.99
C ILE A 15 -11.50 2.88 -5.19
N GLU A 16 -12.07 2.81 -6.40
CA GLU A 16 -11.33 2.49 -7.63
C GLU A 16 -10.25 3.53 -7.92
N LYS A 17 -10.55 4.82 -7.76
CA LYS A 17 -9.61 5.91 -7.94
C LYS A 17 -8.48 5.87 -6.91
N GLU A 18 -8.79 5.68 -5.63
CA GLU A 18 -7.79 5.55 -4.57
C GLU A 18 -6.91 4.33 -4.79
N SER A 19 -7.50 3.18 -5.14
CA SER A 19 -6.77 1.95 -5.47
C SER A 19 -5.82 2.16 -6.65
N LYS A 20 -6.25 2.87 -7.69
CA LYS A 20 -5.41 3.20 -8.83
C LYS A 20 -4.25 4.10 -8.44
N ASN A 21 -4.51 5.15 -7.66
CA ASN A 21 -3.45 6.07 -7.21
C ASN A 21 -2.38 5.35 -6.37
N LEU A 22 -2.81 4.43 -5.49
CA LEU A 22 -1.90 3.60 -4.70
C LEU A 22 -1.00 2.74 -5.60
N LEU A 23 -1.58 2.05 -6.58
CA LEU A 23 -0.84 1.20 -7.51
C LEU A 23 0.14 2.02 -8.38
N ASP A 24 -0.29 3.18 -8.85
CA ASP A 24 0.56 4.09 -9.64
C ASP A 24 1.73 4.64 -8.81
N ALA A 25 1.51 4.91 -7.51
CA ALA A 25 2.57 5.33 -6.58
C ALA A 25 3.60 4.22 -6.35
N ILE A 26 3.15 2.99 -6.09
CA ILE A 26 4.04 1.81 -5.94
C ILE A 26 4.85 1.61 -7.22
N ALA A 27 4.20 1.62 -8.38
CA ALA A 27 4.87 1.45 -9.67
C ALA A 27 5.93 2.53 -9.93
N THR A 28 5.64 3.78 -9.54
CA THR A 28 6.58 4.89 -9.66
C THR A 28 7.81 4.68 -8.80
N ASP A 29 7.65 4.29 -7.52
CA ASP A 29 8.76 4.05 -6.60
C ASP A 29 9.63 2.87 -7.06
N LEU A 30 9.01 1.75 -7.46
CA LEU A 30 9.70 0.60 -8.01
C LEU A 30 10.52 0.96 -9.27
N ASN A 31 9.97 1.77 -10.16
CA ASN A 31 10.69 2.24 -11.35
C ASN A 31 11.92 3.08 -10.96
N GLN A 32 11.81 3.94 -9.94
CA GLN A 32 12.95 4.74 -9.43
C GLN A 32 14.03 3.85 -8.81
N GLY A 33 13.63 2.75 -8.15
CA GLY A 33 14.54 1.71 -7.65
C GLY A 33 15.18 0.84 -8.73
N GLY A 34 14.87 1.05 -10.02
CA GLY A 34 15.37 0.24 -11.13
C GLY A 34 14.62 -1.07 -11.35
N PHE A 35 13.46 -1.25 -10.70
CA PHE A 35 12.59 -2.43 -10.78
C PHE A 35 11.45 -2.27 -11.80
N SER A 36 11.72 -1.62 -12.93
CA SER A 36 10.73 -1.51 -14.00
C SER A 36 10.60 -2.82 -14.79
N THR A 37 9.45 -3.06 -15.42
CA THR A 37 9.27 -4.19 -16.34
C THR A 37 10.27 -4.21 -17.51
N ASN A 38 10.88 -3.05 -17.81
CA ASN A 38 11.87 -2.89 -18.88
C ASN A 38 13.32 -3.13 -18.40
N THR A 39 13.54 -3.15 -17.09
CA THR A 39 14.85 -3.35 -16.44
C THR A 39 14.91 -4.61 -15.58
N TRP A 40 13.77 -5.28 -15.36
CA TRP A 40 13.66 -6.51 -14.60
C TRP A 40 14.26 -7.69 -15.37
N VAL A 41 15.48 -8.07 -15.01
CA VAL A 41 16.14 -9.27 -15.54
C VAL A 41 15.83 -10.43 -14.58
N TRP A 42 14.94 -11.35 -14.98
CA TRP A 42 14.52 -12.50 -14.17
C TRP A 42 15.70 -13.39 -13.71
N ASP A 43 16.78 -13.42 -14.49
CA ASP A 43 17.98 -14.22 -14.20
C ASP A 43 18.92 -13.55 -13.17
N HIS A 44 18.69 -12.28 -12.83
CA HIS A 44 19.49 -11.51 -11.88
C HIS A 44 18.60 -10.66 -10.98
N ILE A 45 17.93 -11.31 -10.03
CA ILE A 45 17.32 -10.60 -8.91
C ILE A 45 18.45 -10.10 -8.00
N SER A 46 18.64 -8.78 -7.97
CA SER A 46 19.63 -8.17 -7.08
C SER A 46 19.30 -8.50 -5.62
N PRO A 47 20.29 -8.87 -4.78
CA PRO A 47 20.08 -9.04 -3.35
C PRO A 47 19.38 -7.80 -2.76
N GLY A 48 18.28 -8.01 -2.02
CA GLY A 48 17.48 -6.92 -1.45
C GLY A 48 16.33 -6.43 -2.33
N ALA A 49 16.15 -6.93 -3.56
CA ALA A 49 15.02 -6.57 -4.41
C ALA A 49 13.65 -6.83 -3.76
N SER A 50 13.48 -8.01 -3.13
CA SER A 50 12.26 -8.36 -2.41
C SER A 50 11.98 -7.42 -1.24
N LEU A 51 13.02 -7.00 -0.53
CA LEU A 51 12.90 -6.04 0.57
C LEU A 51 12.49 -4.66 0.05
N HIS A 52 13.09 -4.21 -1.06
CA HIS A 52 12.75 -2.93 -1.68
C HIS A 52 11.27 -2.90 -2.09
N VAL A 53 10.78 -3.96 -2.76
CA VAL A 53 9.35 -4.06 -3.11
C VAL A 53 8.45 -3.95 -1.89
N ILE A 54 8.80 -4.63 -0.80
CA ILE A 54 8.01 -4.60 0.45
C ILE A 54 8.01 -3.18 1.05
N VAL A 55 9.13 -2.47 1.00
CA VAL A 55 9.24 -1.08 1.48
C VAL A 55 8.41 -0.14 0.61
N SER A 56 8.50 -0.24 -0.72
CA SER A 56 7.68 0.57 -1.65
C SER A 56 6.18 0.41 -1.40
N VAL A 57 5.74 -0.85 -1.16
CA VAL A 57 4.33 -1.15 -0.82
C VAL A 57 3.96 -0.55 0.53
N LYS A 58 4.82 -0.69 1.55
CA LYS A 58 4.60 -0.10 2.87
C LYS A 58 4.43 1.41 2.79
N ASP A 59 5.36 2.11 2.14
CA ASP A 59 5.38 3.57 2.10
C ASP A 59 4.16 4.13 1.36
N ALA A 60 3.74 3.49 0.26
CA ALA A 60 2.55 3.87 -0.49
C ALA A 60 1.26 3.68 0.32
N LEU A 61 1.16 2.58 1.08
CA LEU A 61 0.03 2.31 1.96
C LEU A 61 -0.04 3.30 3.12
N SER A 62 1.10 3.59 3.77
CA SER A 62 1.18 4.58 4.85
C SER A 62 0.82 5.99 4.38
N ALA A 63 1.26 6.40 3.18
CA ALA A 63 0.83 7.67 2.60
C ALA A 63 -0.69 7.77 2.36
N SER A 64 -1.37 6.63 2.30
CA SER A 64 -2.83 6.52 2.13
C SER A 64 -3.58 6.23 3.44
N GLY A 65 -2.91 6.36 4.60
CA GLY A 65 -3.52 6.14 5.92
C GLY A 65 -3.74 4.67 6.27
N TRP A 66 -2.95 3.77 5.69
CA TRP A 66 -2.95 2.35 6.03
C TRP A 66 -1.66 1.96 6.77
N SER A 67 -1.82 1.21 7.85
CA SER A 67 -0.70 0.51 8.48
C SER A 67 -0.36 -0.75 7.70
N PHE A 68 0.95 -0.99 7.51
CA PHE A 68 1.50 -2.17 6.87
C PHE A 68 2.64 -2.75 7.72
N ASP A 69 2.33 -3.84 8.41
CA ASP A 69 3.28 -4.62 9.21
C ASP A 69 3.74 -5.84 8.41
N TYR A 70 5.03 -6.14 8.42
CA TYR A 70 5.56 -7.32 7.75
C TYR A 70 6.65 -8.02 8.57
N GLU A 71 6.77 -9.32 8.34
CA GLU A 71 7.80 -10.19 8.88
C GLU A 71 8.41 -11.01 7.74
N LEU A 72 9.73 -11.07 7.68
CA LEU A 72 10.47 -11.88 6.72
C LEU A 72 10.85 -13.21 7.36
N SER A 73 10.77 -14.30 6.59
CA SER A 73 11.37 -15.56 7.04
C SER A 73 12.87 -15.39 7.23
N GLU A 74 13.49 -16.23 8.08
CA GLU A 74 14.94 -16.20 8.32
C GLU A 74 15.75 -16.31 7.01
N THR A 75 15.22 -17.07 6.04
CA THR A 75 15.82 -17.27 4.71
C THR A 75 15.37 -16.24 3.66
N HIS A 76 14.56 -15.24 4.05
CA HIS A 76 14.05 -14.16 3.19
C HIS A 76 13.30 -14.62 1.92
N ASN A 77 12.82 -15.87 1.93
CA ASN A 77 12.09 -16.48 0.82
C ASN A 77 10.57 -16.39 0.95
N ALA A 78 10.08 -15.89 2.10
CA ALA A 78 8.67 -15.70 2.38
C ALA A 78 8.48 -14.42 3.19
N VAL A 79 7.36 -13.75 2.95
CA VAL A 79 6.90 -12.59 3.71
C VAL A 79 5.52 -12.89 4.28
N ARG A 80 5.32 -12.57 5.56
CA ARG A 80 3.99 -12.43 6.16
C ARG A 80 3.73 -10.96 6.33
N TYR A 81 2.51 -10.52 6.00
CA TYR A 81 2.14 -9.12 6.16
C TYR A 81 0.72 -8.99 6.71
N LYS A 82 0.46 -7.87 7.35
CA LYS A 82 -0.85 -7.45 7.83
C LYS A 82 -1.08 -6.02 7.38
N VAL A 83 -2.22 -5.78 6.75
CA VAL A 83 -2.68 -4.45 6.35
C VAL A 83 -3.90 -4.11 7.19
N SER A 84 -3.90 -2.93 7.80
CA SER A 84 -5.04 -2.42 8.56
C SER A 84 -5.15 -0.91 8.38
N PRO A 85 -6.35 -0.32 8.50
CA PRO A 85 -6.48 1.13 8.58
C PRO A 85 -5.58 1.65 9.70
N GLU A 86 -4.90 2.76 9.47
CA GLU A 86 -4.14 3.41 10.53
C GLU A 86 -5.12 3.90 11.60
N GLU A 87 -4.82 3.64 12.88
CA GLU A 87 -5.68 4.08 13.98
C GLU A 87 -5.70 5.60 14.04
N VAL A 88 -6.78 6.20 13.53
CA VAL A 88 -7.05 7.62 13.71
C VAL A 88 -7.56 7.81 15.13
N SER A 89 -6.65 8.12 16.05
CA SER A 89 -7.03 8.55 17.39
C SER A 89 -7.74 9.90 17.28
N ALA A 90 -8.96 10.01 17.82
CA ALA A 90 -9.60 11.31 17.96
C ALA A 90 -8.70 12.20 18.82
N VAL A 91 -8.31 13.36 18.30
CA VAL A 91 -7.65 14.38 19.12
C VAL A 91 -8.68 14.84 20.14
N GLU A 92 -8.47 14.55 21.42
CA GLU A 92 -9.27 15.14 22.50
C GLU A 92 -9.27 16.67 22.34
N GLY A 93 -10.43 17.26 22.02
CA GLY A 93 -10.59 18.71 21.90
C GLY A 93 -11.24 19.23 20.61
N LEU A 94 -11.47 18.40 19.59
CA LEU A 94 -12.31 18.80 18.45
C LEU A 94 -13.80 18.65 18.80
N ASN A 95 -14.34 19.68 19.46
CA ASN A 95 -15.78 19.91 19.51
C ASN A 95 -16.24 20.30 18.10
N TRP A 96 -16.81 19.36 17.36
CA TRP A 96 -17.55 19.67 16.14
C TRP A 96 -18.87 20.31 16.58
N LEU A 97 -18.98 21.63 16.39
CA LEU A 97 -20.23 22.39 16.48
C LEU A 97 -21.08 22.14 15.23
#